data_AF-A0A9N9EBH8-F1
#
_entry.id   AF-A0A9N9EBH8-F1
#
_cell.length_a   1.000
_cell.length_b   1.000
_cell.length_c   1.000
_cell.angle_alpha   90.00
_cell.angle_beta   90.00
_cell.angle_gamma   90.00
#
_symmetry.space_group_name_H-M   'P 1'
#
loop_
_entity.id
_entity.type
_entity.pdbx_description
1 polymer ?
#
loop_
_entity_poly.entity_id
_entity_poly.type
_entity_poly.pdbx_seq_one_letter_code
_entity_poly.pdbx_strand_id
1 'polypeptide(L)'
;MFVFIEPDTLSSTEKAPKKRKANMFIMYRKDMMKYRPHNMPMTKFSKLVSEWWKNLSVDEKARLQRQYQIDRDQELINVNVRAENDQIGAREDKISQDYRDQIEYEHSTV
;
A
#
# COMPACT_ATOMS: atom_id res chain seq x y z
N MET A 1 35.71 -27.77 23.05
CA MET A 1 34.74 -26.89 23.76
C MET A 1 33.98 -26.16 22.66
N PHE A 2 32.75 -26.58 22.38
CA PHE A 2 31.91 -25.93 21.35
C PHE A 2 31.17 -24.77 22.02
N VAL A 3 31.37 -23.56 21.50
CA VAL A 3 30.66 -22.36 21.96
C VAL A 3 29.30 -22.37 21.27
N PHE A 4 28.25 -22.68 22.02
CA PHE A 4 26.87 -22.57 21.58
C PHE A 4 26.51 -21.08 21.57
N ILE A 5 26.37 -20.51 20.38
CA ILE A 5 25.88 -19.14 20.18
C ILE A 5 24.35 -19.24 20.21
N GLU A 6 23.74 -18.70 21.26
CA GLU A 6 22.29 -18.54 21.33
C GLU A 6 21.82 -17.63 20.18
N PRO A 7 20.79 -18.01 19.41
CA PRO A 7 20.19 -17.11 18.45
C PRO A 7 19.29 -16.14 19.22
N ASP A 8 19.89 -15.06 19.73
CA ASP A 8 19.14 -13.93 20.22
C ASP A 8 18.21 -13.41 19.12
N THR A 9 16.97 -13.17 19.53
CA THR A 9 15.80 -12.85 18.74
C THR A 9 16.03 -11.64 17.83
N LEU A 10 16.37 -11.88 16.57
CA LEU A 10 16.16 -10.90 15.51
C LEU A 10 14.66 -10.85 15.19
N SER A 11 13.90 -10.25 16.10
CA SER A 11 12.58 -9.67 15.81
C SER A 11 12.78 -8.51 14.83
N SER A 12 13.01 -8.84 13.56
CA SER A 12 13.07 -7.88 12.48
C SER A 12 11.66 -7.35 12.23
N THR A 13 11.31 -6.26 12.91
CA THR A 13 10.18 -5.40 12.55
C THR A 13 10.54 -4.53 11.34
N GLU A 14 11.21 -5.10 10.33
CA GLU A 14 11.50 -4.40 9.08
C GLU A 14 10.20 -4.33 8.28
N LYS A 15 9.51 -3.20 8.44
CA LYS A 15 8.35 -2.85 7.62
C LYS A 15 8.76 -2.97 6.15
N ALA A 16 8.05 -3.83 5.41
CA ALA A 16 8.34 -4.10 4.01
C ALA A 16 8.48 -2.79 3.22
N PRO A 17 9.45 -2.69 2.28
CA PRO A 17 9.70 -1.46 1.55
C PRO A 17 8.45 -1.01 0.80
N LYS A 18 8.17 0.30 0.86
CA LYS A 18 7.00 0.90 0.20
C LYS A 18 7.06 0.63 -1.31
N LYS A 19 6.04 -0.05 -1.83
CA LYS A 19 5.92 -0.32 -3.27
C LYS A 19 5.74 0.99 -4.04
N ARG A 20 6.41 1.12 -5.18
CA ARG A 20 6.26 2.29 -6.06
C ARG A 20 4.84 2.36 -6.62
N LYS A 21 4.31 3.58 -6.73
CA LYS A 21 3.00 3.82 -7.34
C LYS A 21 3.03 3.45 -8.83
N ALA A 22 1.92 2.90 -9.31
CA ALA A 22 1.76 2.56 -10.71
C ALA A 22 1.70 3.83 -11.57
N ASN A 23 2.46 3.88 -12.67
CA ASN A 23 2.41 4.98 -13.63
C ASN A 23 1.11 4.91 -14.49
N MET A 24 0.74 6.00 -15.15
CA MET A 24 -0.40 6.12 -16.08
C MET A 24 -0.44 5.01 -17.13
N PHE A 25 0.70 4.63 -17.71
CA PHE A 25 0.76 3.49 -18.65
C PHE A 25 0.37 2.15 -17.99
N ILE A 26 0.74 1.94 -16.72
CA ILE A 26 0.40 0.71 -16.00
C ILE A 26 -1.09 0.64 -15.70
N MET A 27 -1.72 1.78 -15.37
CA MET A 27 -3.18 1.90 -15.27
C MET A 27 -3.85 1.60 -16.61
N TYR A 28 -3.39 2.24 -17.69
CA TYR A 28 -3.91 1.97 -19.03
C TYR A 28 -3.80 0.49 -19.42
N ARG A 29 -2.64 -0.15 -19.16
CA ARG A 29 -2.45 -1.58 -19.43
C ARG A 29 -3.40 -2.45 -18.61
N LYS A 30 -3.67 -2.08 -17.36
CA LYS A 30 -4.63 -2.77 -16.49
C LYS A 30 -6.04 -2.69 -17.09
N ASP A 31 -6.46 -1.52 -17.57
CA ASP A 31 -7.76 -1.36 -18.23
C ASP A 31 -7.85 -2.18 -19.51
N MET A 32 -6.75 -2.27 -20.26
CA MET A 32 -6.70 -3.07 -21.48
C MET A 32 -6.68 -4.58 -21.24
N MET A 33 -6.45 -5.05 -20.01
CA MET A 33 -6.48 -6.49 -19.68
C MET A 33 -7.81 -7.16 -20.03
N LYS A 34 -8.92 -6.43 -19.99
CA LYS A 34 -10.24 -6.95 -20.39
C LYS A 34 -10.30 -7.42 -21.85
N TYR A 35 -9.41 -6.89 -22.69
CA TYR A 35 -9.30 -7.24 -24.11
C TYR A 35 -8.16 -8.23 -24.38
N ARG A 36 -7.51 -8.76 -23.35
CA ARG A 36 -6.42 -9.71 -23.51
C ARG A 36 -6.94 -11.05 -24.03
N PRO A 37 -6.41 -11.58 -25.14
CA PRO A 37 -6.75 -12.93 -25.60
C PRO A 37 -6.30 -13.99 -24.59
N HIS A 38 -7.14 -15.01 -24.36
CA HIS A 38 -6.97 -16.03 -23.31
C HIS A 38 -5.60 -16.74 -23.35
N ASN A 39 -5.05 -16.99 -24.54
CA ASN A 39 -3.78 -17.71 -24.72
C ASN A 39 -2.59 -16.81 -25.08
N MET A 40 -2.70 -15.49 -24.90
CA MET A 40 -1.59 -14.58 -25.22
C MET A 40 -0.67 -14.36 -24.01
N PRO A 41 0.64 -14.63 -24.10
CA PRO A 41 1.59 -14.32 -23.03
C PRO A 41 1.60 -12.84 -22.65
N MET A 42 1.78 -12.55 -21.36
CA MET A 42 1.78 -11.18 -20.83
C MET A 42 2.82 -10.28 -21.50
N THR A 43 3.99 -10.83 -21.85
CA THR A 43 5.06 -10.12 -22.55
C THR A 43 4.64 -9.64 -23.93
N LYS A 44 3.97 -10.50 -24.71
CA LYS A 44 3.44 -10.15 -26.04
C LYS A 44 2.33 -9.12 -25.93
N PHE A 45 1.40 -9.34 -25.00
CA PHE A 45 0.31 -8.39 -24.77
C PHE A 45 0.83 -7.01 -24.33
N SER A 46 1.82 -6.97 -23.44
CA SER A 46 2.39 -5.70 -22.97
C SER A 46 3.09 -4.95 -24.10
N LYS A 47 3.73 -5.64 -25.05
CA LYS A 47 4.27 -5.01 -26.27
C LYS A 47 3.16 -4.40 -27.13
N LEU A 48 2.06 -5.11 -27.35
CA LEU A 48 0.92 -4.58 -28.13
C LEU A 48 0.30 -3.34 -27.47
N VAL A 49 0.07 -3.39 -26.16
CA VAL A 49 -0.47 -2.25 -25.42
C VAL A 49 0.47 -1.05 -25.48
N SER A 50 1.78 -1.26 -25.43
CA SER A 50 2.76 -0.18 -25.62
C SER A 50 2.64 0.48 -26.99
N GLU A 51 2.41 -0.29 -28.06
CA GLU A 51 2.18 0.26 -29.39
C GLU A 51 0.85 1.01 -29.48
N TRP A 52 -0.23 0.47 -28.91
CA TRP A 52 -1.51 1.19 -28.81
C TRP A 52 -1.36 2.51 -28.03
N TRP A 53 -0.61 2.50 -26.93
CA TRP A 53 -0.34 3.69 -26.13
C TRP A 53 0.43 4.77 -26.90
N LYS A 54 1.38 4.39 -27.76
CA LYS A 54 2.08 5.34 -28.62
C LYS A 54 1.14 5.98 -29.63
N ASN A 55 0.25 5.17 -30.22
CA ASN A 55 -0.72 5.57 -31.24
C ASN A 55 -1.98 6.25 -30.69
N LEU A 56 -2.14 6.35 -29.36
CA LEU A 56 -3.26 7.06 -28.77
C LEU A 56 -3.25 8.54 -29.16
N SER A 57 -4.43 9.09 -29.45
CA SER A 57 -4.62 10.50 -29.72
C SER A 57 -4.25 11.37 -28.51
N VAL A 58 -3.96 12.64 -28.76
CA VAL A 58 -3.64 13.60 -27.69
C VAL A 58 -4.84 13.77 -26.74
N ASP A 59 -6.06 13.77 -27.27
CA ASP A 59 -7.29 13.93 -26.48
C ASP A 59 -7.52 12.73 -25.55
N GLU A 60 -7.32 11.50 -26.05
CA GLU A 60 -7.46 10.30 -25.20
C GLU A 60 -6.37 10.23 -24.13
N LYS A 61 -5.14 10.64 -24.45
CA LYS A 61 -4.08 10.77 -23.44
C LYS A 61 -4.44 11.80 -22.39
N ALA A 62 -5.03 12.93 -22.76
CA ALA A 62 -5.46 13.96 -21.82
C ALA A 62 -6.57 13.43 -20.90
N ARG A 63 -7.54 12.68 -21.42
CA ARG A 63 -8.58 12.02 -20.62
C ARG A 63 -7.98 11.04 -19.62
N LEU A 64 -7.05 10.18 -20.07
CA LEU A 64 -6.39 9.20 -19.20
C LEU A 64 -5.51 9.86 -18.15
N GLN A 65 -4.87 10.98 -18.48
CA GLN A 65 -4.10 11.78 -17.53
C GLN A 65 -4.99 12.37 -16.43
N ARG A 66 -6.17 12.90 -16.78
CA ARG A 66 -7.14 13.40 -15.79
C ARG A 66 -7.59 12.28 -14.86
N GLN A 67 -7.94 11.12 -15.41
CA GLN A 67 -8.34 9.98 -14.59
C GLN A 67 -7.23 9.53 -13.64
N TYR A 68 -6.01 9.41 -14.16
CA TYR A 68 -4.84 9.06 -13.35
C TYR A 68 -4.59 10.04 -12.20
N GLN A 69 -4.77 11.33 -12.45
CA GLN A 69 -4.59 12.37 -11.44
C GLN A 69 -5.64 12.23 -10.32
N ILE A 70 -6.91 12.02 -10.68
CA ILE A 70 -8.00 11.79 -9.71
C ILE A 70 -7.70 10.57 -8.85
N ASP A 71 -7.35 9.44 -9.46
CA ASP A 71 -7.06 8.20 -8.75
C ASP A 71 -5.87 8.35 -7.80
N ARG A 72 -4.83 9.07 -8.23
CA ARG A 72 -3.65 9.36 -7.42
C ARG A 72 -3.99 10.19 -6.19
N ASP A 73 -4.83 11.19 -6.35
CA ASP A 73 -5.19 12.10 -5.27
C ASP A 73 -6.16 11.41 -4.27
N GLN A 74 -7.08 10.57 -4.76
CA GLN A 74 -7.90 9.69 -3.92
C GLN A 74 -7.06 8.71 -3.09
N GLU A 75 -6.01 8.12 -3.67
CA GLU A 75 -5.10 7.24 -2.93
C GLU A 75 -4.40 7.98 -1.79
N LEU A 76 -3.97 9.24 -1.99
CA LEU A 76 -3.34 10.04 -0.96
C LEU A 76 -4.29 10.31 0.21
N ILE A 77 -5.55 10.64 -0.08
CA ILE A 77 -6.59 10.84 0.95
C ILE A 77 -6.78 9.55 1.74
N ASN A 78 -6.94 8.41 1.06
CA ASN A 78 -7.13 7.12 1.72
C ASN A 78 -5.94 6.71 2.60
N VAL A 79 -4.71 7.03 2.19
CA VAL A 79 -3.51 6.79 3.01
C VAL A 79 -3.52 7.68 4.25
N ASN A 80 -3.91 8.96 4.12
CA ASN A 80 -4.02 9.85 5.27
C ASN A 80 -5.05 9.36 6.28
N VAL A 81 -6.25 9.00 5.80
CA VAL A 81 -7.33 8.45 6.65
C VAL A 81 -6.89 7.17 7.37
N ARG A 82 -6.16 6.28 6.70
CA ARG A 82 -5.61 5.07 7.36
C ARG A 82 -4.60 5.44 8.44
N ALA A 83 -3.68 6.36 8.16
CA ALA A 83 -2.69 6.80 9.14
C ALA A 83 -3.34 7.51 10.34
N GLU A 84 -4.44 8.22 10.15
CA GLU A 84 -5.23 8.83 11.23
C GLU A 84 -5.94 7.78 12.07
N ASN A 85 -6.57 6.78 11.45
CA ASN A 85 -7.22 5.68 12.18
C ASN A 85 -6.20 4.86 13.00
N ASP A 86 -5.02 4.57 12.45
CA ASP A 86 -3.97 3.86 13.17
C ASP A 86 -3.49 4.65 14.41
N GLN A 87 -3.43 5.99 14.32
CA GLN A 87 -3.09 6.87 15.44
C GLN A 87 -4.20 6.93 16.49
N ILE A 88 -5.46 6.94 16.07
CA ILE A 88 -6.62 6.93 16.97
C ILE A 88 -6.65 5.61 17.74
N GLY A 89 -6.50 4.47 17.06
CA GLY A 89 -6.44 3.16 17.72
C GLY A 89 -5.30 3.06 18.74
N ALA A 90 -4.10 3.51 18.38
CA ALA A 90 -2.95 3.53 19.32
C ALA A 90 -3.17 4.45 20.53
N ARG A 91 -3.96 5.52 20.37
CA ARG A 91 -4.33 6.43 21.46
C ARG A 91 -5.37 5.79 22.38
N GLU A 92 -6.37 5.10 21.82
CA GLU A 92 -7.40 4.38 22.59
C GLU A 92 -6.82 3.21 23.39
N ASP A 93 -5.85 2.48 22.82
CA ASP A 93 -5.11 1.42 23.50
C ASP A 93 -4.32 1.97 24.69
N LYS A 94 -3.65 3.11 24.52
CA LYS A 94 -2.94 3.79 25.62
C LYS A 94 -3.88 4.25 26.72
N ILE A 95 -5.00 4.88 26.36
CA ILE A 95 -5.99 5.35 27.32
C ILE A 95 -6.52 4.16 28.14
N SER A 96 -6.83 3.03 27.50
CA SER A 96 -7.30 1.82 28.20
C SER A 96 -6.24 1.21 29.12
N GLN A 97 -4.97 1.27 28.74
CA GLN A 97 -3.86 0.82 29.58
C GLN A 97 -3.68 1.72 30.80
N ASP A 98 -3.70 3.04 30.61
CA ASP A 98 -3.58 4.02 31.70
C ASP A 98 -4.70 3.83 32.74
N TYR A 99 -5.94 3.54 32.30
CA TYR A 99 -7.05 3.22 33.21
C TYR A 99 -6.85 1.90 33.97
N ARG A 100 -6.27 0.86 33.36
CA ARG A 100 -5.96 -0.39 34.06
C ARG A 100 -4.89 -0.17 35.13
N ASP A 101 -3.82 0.52 34.77
CA ASP A 101 -2.69 0.79 35.67
C ASP A 101 -3.14 1.63 36.88
N GLN A 102 -4.08 2.56 36.68
CA GLN A 102 -4.66 3.36 37.77
C GLN A 102 -5.50 2.52 38.74
N ILE A 103 -6.28 1.56 38.25
CA ILE A 103 -7.05 0.63 39.09
C ILE A 103 -6.12 -0.27 39.92
N GLU A 104 -5.04 -0.80 39.32
CA GLU A 104 -4.06 -1.63 40.04
C GLU A 104 -3.32 -0.86 41.14
N TYR A 105 -3.01 0.42 40.92
CA TYR A 105 -2.39 1.28 41.93
C TYR A 105 -3.30 1.50 43.15
N GLU A 106 -4.60 1.74 42.92
CA GLU A 106 -5.60 1.92 43.99
C GLU A 106 -5.82 0.64 44.80
N HIS A 107 -5.74 -0.53 44.17
CA HIS A 107 -5.86 -1.83 44.86
C HIS A 107 -4.60 -2.24 45.65
N SER A 108 -3.43 -1.66 45.36
CA SER A 108 -2.17 -1.95 46.07
C SER A 108 -1.93 -1.05 47.30
N THR A 109 -2.74 0.00 47.49
CA THR A 109 -2.56 1.00 48.56
C THR A 109 -3.49 0.80 49.77
N VAL A 110 -4.23 -0.31 49.82
CA VAL A 110 -5.10 -0.75 50.92
C VAL A 110 -4.51 -2.00 51.58
#